data_AF-A0A651H9M0-F1
#
_entry.id   AF-A0A651H9M0-F1
#
_cell.length_a   1.000
_cell.length_b   1.000
_cell.length_c   1.000
_cell.angle_alpha   90.00
_cell.angle_beta   90.00
_cell.angle_gamma   90.00
#
_symmetry.space_group_name_H-M   'P 1'
#
loop_
_entity.id
_entity.type
_entity.pdbx_description
1 polymer ?
#
loop_
_entity_poly.entity_id
_entity_poly.type
_entity_poly.pdbx_seq_one_letter_code
_entity_poly.pdbx_strand_id
1 'polypeptide(L)'
;MAAQGGPGPITERGTSFRETRVRFRQAIREDAIRYQGRLLGFAERFDAPEEGTLRLDPIHLRILPAGRKGNVELTWALEDIQAIQASSSSIQFSPAAGGVVLLRFLDESPRKWDDLLRAALQERWDALGRGSIAEFQPRIRVQ
;
A
#
# COMPACT_ATOMS: atom_id res chain seq x y z
N MET A 1 -26.25 14.85 -12.71
CA MET A 1 -25.68 13.50 -12.51
C MET A 1 -24.75 13.57 -11.31
N ALA A 2 -25.17 13.03 -10.16
CA ALA A 2 -24.37 12.93 -8.95
C ALA A 2 -24.82 11.70 -8.17
N ALA A 3 -23.91 10.74 -7.96
CA ALA A 3 -24.04 9.66 -7.00
C ALA A 3 -22.64 9.49 -6.37
N GLN A 4 -22.37 10.26 -5.32
CA GLN A 4 -22.43 9.79 -3.93
C GLN A 4 -21.37 8.72 -3.61
N GLY A 5 -20.14 9.18 -3.38
CA GLY A 5 -19.21 8.47 -2.52
C GLY A 5 -19.67 8.61 -1.08
N GLY A 6 -20.46 7.65 -0.58
CA GLY A 6 -20.99 7.68 0.78
C GLY A 6 -19.87 7.76 1.83
N PRO A 7 -20.10 8.41 3.00
CA PRO A 7 -19.13 8.49 4.08
C PRO A 7 -18.73 7.06 4.52
N GLY A 8 -17.42 6.84 4.67
CA GLY A 8 -16.92 5.56 5.21
C GLY A 8 -17.40 5.35 6.64
N PRO A 9 -17.35 4.10 7.16
CA PRO A 9 -17.68 3.85 8.55
C PRO A 9 -16.90 4.79 9.48
N ILE A 10 -17.62 5.41 10.41
CA ILE A 10 -17.07 6.28 11.46
C ILE A 10 -16.96 5.42 12.71
N THR A 11 -15.76 5.31 13.30
CA THR A 11 -15.59 4.71 14.64
C THR A 11 -15.73 5.78 15.73
N GLU A 12 -15.82 5.35 17.00
CA GLU A 12 -16.07 6.14 18.22
C GLU A 12 -15.12 7.35 18.46
N ARG A 13 -14.09 7.54 17.62
CA ARG A 13 -13.20 8.72 17.62
C ARG A 13 -13.46 9.72 16.48
N GLY A 14 -14.61 9.67 15.83
CA GLY A 14 -15.00 10.64 14.79
C GLY A 14 -14.08 10.67 13.56
N THR A 15 -13.16 9.71 13.42
CA THR A 15 -12.25 9.61 12.28
C THR A 15 -12.88 8.69 11.25
N SER A 16 -13.15 9.22 10.06
CA SER A 16 -13.60 8.42 8.92
C SER A 16 -12.44 7.53 8.45
N PHE A 17 -12.71 6.25 8.27
CA PHE A 17 -11.77 5.33 7.64
C PHE A 17 -12.45 4.59 6.47
N ARG A 18 -11.64 4.15 5.52
CA ARG A 18 -12.07 3.31 4.40
C ARG A 18 -11.51 1.92 4.59
N GLU A 19 -12.28 0.90 4.22
CA GLU A 19 -11.83 -0.48 4.29
C GLU A 19 -12.28 -1.32 3.09
N THR A 20 -11.51 -2.34 2.78
CA THR A 20 -11.80 -3.32 1.72
C THR A 20 -11.06 -4.62 1.97
N ARG A 21 -11.51 -5.73 1.38
CA ARG A 21 -10.76 -6.98 1.40
C ARG A 21 -9.71 -7.01 0.31
N VAL A 22 -8.52 -7.45 0.71
CA VAL A 22 -7.36 -7.60 -0.17
C VAL A 22 -6.75 -8.97 -0.03
N ARG A 23 -6.14 -9.44 -1.11
CA ARG A 23 -5.07 -10.43 -1.06
C ARG A 23 -3.75 -9.69 -1.18
N PHE A 24 -2.87 -9.86 -0.21
CA PHE A 24 -1.61 -9.14 -0.14
C PHE A 24 -0.40 -10.08 -0.13
N ARG A 25 0.76 -9.52 -0.48
CA ARG A 25 2.07 -10.14 -0.37
C ARG A 25 3.08 -9.11 0.11
N GLN A 26 4.07 -9.53 0.89
CA GLN A 26 5.23 -8.72 1.25
C GLN A 26 6.50 -9.28 0.63
N ALA A 27 7.34 -8.39 0.12
CA ALA A 27 8.70 -8.75 -0.27
C ALA A 27 9.51 -9.08 0.99
N ILE A 28 9.99 -10.32 1.07
CA ILE A 28 10.72 -10.85 2.22
C ILE A 28 12.25 -10.76 2.04
N ARG A 29 12.73 -10.80 0.78
CA ARG A 29 14.16 -10.76 0.41
C ARG A 29 14.34 -10.28 -1.04
N GLU A 30 15.55 -9.84 -1.36
CA GLU A 30 16.01 -9.68 -2.75
C GLU A 30 16.84 -10.91 -3.15
N ASP A 31 16.44 -11.61 -4.22
CA ASP A 31 17.17 -12.74 -4.78
C ASP A 31 17.98 -12.27 -6.01
N ALA A 32 19.25 -12.65 -6.07
CA ALA A 32 20.12 -12.34 -7.20
C ALA A 32 19.69 -13.10 -8.46
N ILE A 33 19.35 -12.38 -9.52
CA ILE A 33 19.13 -12.94 -10.85
C ILE A 33 20.49 -13.15 -11.52
N ARG A 34 20.77 -14.39 -11.91
CA ARG A 34 21.98 -14.76 -12.65
C ARG A 34 21.62 -15.41 -13.98
N TYR A 35 22.37 -15.06 -15.03
CA TYR A 35 22.31 -15.72 -16.33
C TYR A 35 23.72 -16.15 -16.73
N GLN A 36 23.90 -17.43 -17.02
CA GLN A 36 25.21 -18.03 -17.34
C GLN A 36 26.31 -17.67 -16.31
N GLY A 37 25.97 -17.68 -15.02
CA GLY A 37 26.90 -17.33 -13.93
C GLY A 37 27.11 -15.84 -13.70
N ARG A 38 26.71 -14.96 -14.63
CA ARG A 38 26.79 -13.51 -14.50
C ARG A 38 25.60 -12.96 -13.72
N LEU A 39 25.88 -12.10 -12.73
CA LEU A 39 24.85 -11.33 -12.02
C LEU A 39 24.21 -10.33 -13.00
N LEU A 40 22.90 -10.45 -13.20
CA LEU A 40 22.11 -9.53 -14.02
C LEU A 40 21.41 -8.45 -13.18
N GLY A 41 21.10 -8.76 -11.92
CA GLY A 41 20.41 -7.85 -11.02
C GLY A 41 19.81 -8.60 -9.84
N PHE A 42 18.88 -7.96 -9.13
CA PHE A 42 18.15 -8.53 -8.01
C PHE A 42 16.65 -8.45 -8.28
N ALA A 43 15.90 -9.43 -7.80
CA ALA A 43 14.44 -9.43 -7.85
C ALA A 43 13.86 -9.64 -6.46
N GLU A 44 12.79 -8.91 -6.17
CA GLU A 44 12.03 -9.07 -4.94
C GLU A 44 11.35 -10.44 -4.90
N ARG A 45 11.57 -11.15 -3.80
CA ARG A 45 10.86 -12.38 -3.49
C ARG A 45 9.71 -12.07 -2.56
N PHE A 46 8.50 -12.31 -3.05
CA PHE A 46 7.28 -12.20 -2.27
C PHE A 46 7.02 -13.46 -1.45
N ASP A 47 6.38 -13.30 -0.30
CA ASP A 47 5.81 -14.38 0.50
C ASP A 47 4.60 -15.06 -0.18
N ALA A 48 4.05 -16.06 0.50
CA ALA A 48 2.80 -16.67 0.11
C ALA A 48 1.66 -15.64 0.26
N PRO A 49 0.74 -15.55 -0.72
CA PRO A 49 -0.37 -14.61 -0.63
C PRO A 49 -1.26 -14.91 0.58
N GLU A 50 -1.54 -13.86 1.35
CA GLU A 50 -2.49 -13.89 2.46
C GLU A 50 -3.69 -12.98 2.15
N GLU A 51 -4.87 -13.30 2.71
CA GLU A 51 -6.04 -12.44 2.62
C GLU A 51 -6.20 -11.63 3.91
N GLY A 52 -6.74 -10.41 3.80
CA GLY A 52 -6.95 -9.55 4.94
C GLY A 52 -7.84 -8.36 4.60
N THR A 53 -8.07 -7.53 5.60
CA THR A 53 -8.79 -6.25 5.46
C THR A 53 -7.78 -5.12 5.43
N LEU A 54 -7.74 -4.40 4.31
CA LEU A 54 -7.01 -3.13 4.20
C LEU A 54 -7.85 -2.03 4.85
N ARG A 55 -7.22 -1.22 5.70
CA ARG A 55 -7.82 -0.03 6.32
C ARG A 55 -6.97 1.19 6.04
N LEU A 56 -7.61 2.27 5.61
CA LEU A 56 -7.00 3.56 5.38
C LEU A 56 -7.66 4.60 6.29
N ASP A 57 -6.87 5.25 7.12
CA ASP A 57 -7.23 6.45 7.88
C ASP A 57 -6.30 7.61 7.49
N PRO A 58 -6.55 8.85 7.96
CA PRO A 58 -5.75 10.02 7.57
C PRO A 58 -4.26 9.99 7.94
N ILE A 59 -3.83 9.04 8.76
CA ILE A 59 -2.46 8.92 9.28
C ILE A 59 -1.82 7.59 8.90
N HIS A 60 -2.61 6.51 8.78
CA HIS A 60 -2.09 5.16 8.60
C HIS A 60 -2.79 4.37 7.50
N LEU A 61 -1.99 3.52 6.86
CA LEU A 61 -2.45 2.38 6.09
C LEU A 61 -2.21 1.11 6.91
N ARG A 62 -3.24 0.27 7.08
CA ARG A 62 -3.15 -0.97 7.86
C ARG A 62 -3.70 -2.17 7.11
N ILE A 63 -3.13 -3.34 7.37
CA ILE A 63 -3.69 -4.63 6.93
C ILE A 63 -3.91 -5.49 8.17
N LEU A 64 -5.15 -5.96 8.29
CA LEU A 64 -5.60 -6.94 9.28
C LEU A 64 -5.70 -8.30 8.60
N PRO A 65 -4.72 -9.20 8.75
CA PRO A 65 -4.74 -10.47 8.06
C PRO A 65 -5.89 -11.37 8.58
N ALA A 66 -6.56 -12.10 7.69
CA ALA A 66 -7.77 -12.87 7.99
C ALA A 66 -7.52 -14.18 8.77
N GLY A 67 -6.26 -14.60 8.94
CA GLY A 67 -5.87 -15.83 9.65
C GLY A 67 -6.05 -15.81 11.18
N ARG A 68 -6.01 -17.01 11.79
CA ARG A 68 -6.31 -17.27 13.22
C ARG A 68 -5.40 -16.49 14.20
N LYS A 69 -5.91 -16.29 15.43
CA LYS A 69 -5.27 -15.67 16.61
C LYS A 69 -3.73 -15.70 16.57
N GLY A 70 -3.12 -14.53 16.43
CA GLY A 70 -1.67 -14.35 16.40
C GLY A 70 -1.18 -13.50 15.22
N ASN A 71 -2.02 -13.26 14.22
CA ASN A 71 -1.69 -12.38 13.11
C ASN A 71 -1.55 -10.94 13.61
N VAL A 72 -0.33 -10.44 13.56
CA VAL A 72 0.03 -9.07 13.94
C VAL A 72 -0.47 -8.13 12.85
N GLU A 73 -1.18 -7.08 13.27
CA GLU A 73 -1.60 -6.01 12.37
C GLU A 73 -0.38 -5.35 11.73
N LEU A 74 -0.40 -5.24 10.41
CA LEU A 74 0.62 -4.56 9.64
C LEU A 74 0.23 -3.10 9.53
N THR A 75 1.07 -2.20 10.03
CA THR A 75 0.78 -0.76 10.07
C THR A 75 1.91 0.04 9.44
N TRP A 76 1.57 0.94 8.53
CA TRP A 76 2.47 1.92 7.95
C TRP A 76 1.91 3.32 8.17
N ALA A 77 2.74 4.24 8.64
CA ALA A 77 2.42 5.66 8.61
C ALA A 77 2.41 6.13 7.15
N LEU A 78 1.44 6.96 6.79
CA LEU A 78 1.30 7.45 5.41
C LEU A 78 2.55 8.24 5.00
N GLU A 79 3.14 9.04 5.90
CA GLU A 79 4.39 9.78 5.67
C GLU A 79 5.61 8.91 5.35
N ASP A 80 5.55 7.63 5.67
CA ASP A 80 6.64 6.67 5.41
C ASP A 80 6.43 5.90 4.10
N ILE A 81 5.33 6.10 3.38
CA ILE A 81 5.14 5.49 2.05
C ILE A 81 5.92 6.30 1.02
N GLN A 82 6.96 5.70 0.44
CA GLN A 82 7.89 6.36 -0.48
C GLN A 82 7.46 6.28 -1.94
N ALA A 83 6.68 5.26 -2.30
CA ALA A 83 6.20 5.08 -3.67
C ALA A 83 4.90 4.28 -3.71
N ILE A 84 4.04 4.60 -4.68
CA ILE A 84 2.83 3.87 -5.06
C ILE A 84 2.79 3.70 -6.58
N GLN A 85 2.61 2.46 -7.01
CA GLN A 85 2.41 2.09 -8.39
C GLN A 85 1.16 1.22 -8.54
N ALA A 86 0.19 1.69 -9.31
CA ALA A 86 -0.99 0.92 -9.65
C ALA A 86 -0.82 0.20 -10.99
N SER A 87 -1.44 -0.97 -11.09
CA SER A 87 -1.69 -1.71 -12.33
C SER A 87 -3.19 -1.90 -12.53
N SER A 88 -3.58 -2.55 -13.62
CA SER A 88 -4.98 -2.91 -13.87
C SER A 88 -5.57 -3.87 -12.81
N SER A 89 -4.73 -4.57 -12.04
CA SER A 89 -5.19 -5.62 -11.12
C SER A 89 -4.63 -5.51 -9.70
N SER A 90 -3.72 -4.56 -9.45
CA SER A 90 -3.01 -4.47 -8.18
C SER A 90 -2.54 -3.05 -7.88
N ILE A 91 -2.28 -2.79 -6.60
CA ILE A 91 -1.47 -1.66 -6.16
C ILE A 91 -0.23 -2.21 -5.50
N GLN A 92 0.92 -1.64 -5.84
CA GLN A 92 2.17 -1.88 -5.17
C GLN A 92 2.58 -0.61 -4.43
N PHE A 93 3.07 -0.72 -3.21
CA PHE A 93 3.66 0.40 -2.50
C PHE A 93 4.96 0.02 -1.80
N SER A 94 5.83 1.01 -1.64
CA SER A 94 7.13 0.87 -0.99
C SER A 94 7.15 1.69 0.30
N PRO A 95 7.15 1.06 1.49
CA PRO A 95 7.39 1.76 2.75
C PRO A 95 8.86 2.18 2.87
N ALA A 96 9.14 3.14 3.75
CA ALA A 96 10.50 3.62 4.00
C ALA A 96 11.39 2.57 4.66
N ALA A 97 10.78 1.72 5.48
CA ALA A 97 11.39 0.56 6.09
C ALA A 97 10.65 -0.71 5.66
N GLY A 98 11.41 -1.74 5.28
CA GLY A 98 10.88 -3.03 4.84
C GLY A 98 10.87 -3.20 3.32
N GLY A 99 10.25 -4.29 2.89
CA GLY A 99 10.09 -4.62 1.47
C GLY A 99 8.80 -4.05 0.88
N VAL A 100 8.72 -4.09 -0.44
CA VAL A 100 7.51 -3.76 -1.19
C VAL A 100 6.31 -4.60 -0.75
N VAL A 101 5.15 -3.96 -0.72
CA VAL A 101 3.86 -4.62 -0.47
C VAL A 101 3.01 -4.58 -1.73
N LEU A 102 2.49 -5.75 -2.12
CA LEU A 102 1.60 -5.91 -3.27
C LEU A 102 0.19 -6.21 -2.78
N LEU A 103 -0.78 -5.42 -3.24
CA LEU A 103 -2.20 -5.53 -2.91
C LEU A 103 -3.01 -5.91 -4.15
N ARG A 104 -3.84 -6.93 -4.04
CA ARG A 104 -4.91 -7.26 -5.00
C ARG A 104 -6.25 -7.08 -4.31
N PHE A 105 -7.12 -6.29 -4.90
CA PHE A 105 -8.42 -5.94 -4.34
C PHE A 105 -9.45 -7.00 -4.72
N LEU A 106 -10.16 -7.55 -3.73
CA LEU A 106 -11.10 -8.65 -3.94
C LEU A 106 -12.51 -8.15 -4.26
N ASP A 107 -12.90 -7.02 -3.67
CA ASP A 107 -14.26 -6.48 -3.76
C ASP A 107 -14.33 -5.15 -4.50
N GLU A 108 -13.19 -4.48 -4.71
CA GLU A 108 -13.14 -3.12 -5.26
C GLU A 108 -12.09 -2.95 -6.36
N SER A 109 -12.20 -1.86 -7.12
CA SER A 109 -11.25 -1.53 -8.19
C SER A 109 -9.91 -1.03 -7.62
N PRO A 110 -8.76 -1.58 -8.09
CA PRO A 110 -7.45 -1.04 -7.77
C PRO A 110 -7.31 0.45 -8.13
N ARG A 111 -7.94 0.90 -9.22
CA ARG A 111 -7.86 2.31 -9.64
C ARG A 111 -8.51 3.25 -8.61
N LYS A 112 -9.66 2.86 -8.08
CA LYS A 112 -10.37 3.61 -7.02
C LYS A 112 -9.49 3.74 -5.78
N TRP A 113 -8.83 2.65 -5.38
CA TRP A 113 -7.95 2.67 -4.22
C TRP A 113 -6.63 3.42 -4.45
N ASP A 114 -6.10 3.42 -5.68
CA ASP A 114 -4.95 4.24 -6.04
C ASP A 114 -5.26 5.74 -5.91
N ASP A 115 -6.42 6.17 -6.41
CA ASP A 115 -6.88 7.56 -6.24
C ASP A 115 -7.08 7.93 -4.75
N LEU A 116 -7.68 7.03 -3.96
CA LEU A 116 -7.86 7.23 -2.51
C LEU A 116 -6.53 7.32 -1.76
N LEU A 117 -5.58 6.44 -2.05
CA LEU A 117 -4.27 6.43 -1.40
C LEU A 117 -3.46 7.67 -1.74
N ARG A 118 -3.46 8.10 -3.02
CA ARG A 118 -2.78 9.33 -3.45
C ARG A 118 -3.37 10.56 -2.79
N ALA A 119 -4.69 10.65 -2.70
CA ALA A 119 -5.35 11.76 -2.00
C ALA A 119 -4.99 11.79 -0.51
N ALA A 120 -5.07 10.66 0.18
CA ALA A 120 -4.72 10.56 1.60
C ALA A 120 -3.25 10.90 1.88
N LEU A 121 -2.33 10.44 1.01
CA LEU A 121 -0.91 10.81 1.10
C LEU A 121 -0.70 12.31 0.89
N GLN A 122 -1.33 12.89 -0.12
CA GLN A 122 -1.23 14.32 -0.39
C GLN A 122 -1.74 15.15 0.80
N GLU A 123 -2.93 14.81 1.32
CA GLU A 123 -3.51 15.45 2.51
C GLU A 123 -2.58 15.33 3.73
N ARG A 124 -1.95 14.17 3.93
CA ARG A 124 -0.98 13.96 5.02
C ARG A 124 0.26 14.84 4.85
N TRP A 125 0.81 14.96 3.64
CA TRP A 125 1.97 15.81 3.36
C TRP A 125 1.67 17.30 3.59
N ASP A 126 0.49 17.75 3.15
CA ASP A 126 0.04 19.12 3.36
C ASP A 126 -0.15 19.43 4.84
N ALA A 127 -0.77 18.51 5.59
CA ALA A 127 -0.93 18.65 7.05
C ALA A 127 0.41 18.70 7.81
N LEU A 128 1.47 18.10 7.26
CA LEU A 128 2.83 18.16 7.80
C LEU A 128 3.62 19.40 7.32
N GLY A 129 3.02 20.29 6.52
CA GLY A 129 3.68 21.48 5.98
C GLY A 129 4.77 21.16 4.95
N ARG A 130 4.74 19.98 4.34
CA ARG A 130 5.74 19.52 3.36
C ARG A 130 5.40 19.89 1.91
N GLY A 131 4.21 20.43 1.68
CA GLY A 131 3.70 20.82 0.35
C GLY A 131 3.32 19.63 -0.52
N SER A 132 3.19 19.87 -1.83
CA SER A 132 2.68 18.88 -2.78
C SER A 132 3.68 17.79 -3.16
N ILE A 133 3.19 16.55 -3.25
CA ILE A 133 3.95 15.41 -3.75
C ILE A 133 4.02 15.52 -5.27
N ALA A 134 5.22 15.81 -5.80
CA ALA A 134 5.43 15.96 -7.24
C ALA A 134 5.29 14.64 -8.01
N GLU A 135 5.67 13.51 -7.39
CA GLU A 135 5.64 12.20 -8.02
C GLU A 135 5.51 11.10 -6.96
N PHE A 136 4.66 10.11 -7.23
CA PHE A 136 4.45 8.95 -6.36
C PHE A 136 5.12 7.68 -6.90
N GLN A 137 5.73 7.74 -8.09
CA GLN A 137 6.33 6.58 -8.73
C GLN A 137 7.67 6.21 -8.09
N PRO A 138 8.08 4.94 -8.15
CA PRO A 138 9.42 4.54 -7.73
C PRO A 138 10.47 5.26 -8.57
N ARG A 139 11.41 5.94 -7.91
CA ARG A 139 12.61 6.46 -8.56
C ARG A 139 13.59 5.32 -8.79
N ILE A 140 14.25 5.29 -9.96
CA ILE A 140 15.35 4.36 -10.21
C ILE A 140 16.43 4.66 -9.17
N ARG A 141 16.61 3.76 -8.20
CA ARG A 141 17.70 3.84 -7.23
C ARG A 141 18.87 3.05 -7.80
N VAL A 142 20.00 3.73 -7.99
CA VAL A 142 21.28 3.06 -8.20
C VAL A 142 21.77 2.70 -6.81
N GLN A 143 21.87 1.40 -6.51
CA GLN A 143 22.52 0.90 -5.29
C GLN A 143 24.03 0.82 -5.51
#